data_AF-A0A972QUU2-F1
#
_entry.id   AF-A0A972QUU2-F1
#
_cell.length_a   1.000
_cell.length_b   1.000
_cell.length_c   1.000
_cell.angle_alpha   90.00
_cell.angle_beta   90.00
_cell.angle_gamma   90.00
#
_symmetry.space_group_name_H-M   'P 1'
#
loop_
_entity.id
_entity.type
_entity.pdbx_description
1 polymer ?
#
loop_
_entity_poly.entity_id
_entity_poly.type
_entity_poly.pdbx_seq_one_letter_code
_entity_poly.pdbx_strand_id
1 'polypeptide(L)'
;MTLYAKDIMVSNFDTIHREAPVEEAIHKISNGMIRETGYKTISLMVINDLSKLSGVVTMFDILYHLRPDFLNFGINGEELKWEGQLKSLVDRFQGKKVNHIMTRKVVGVKMNDHIMIVLDQMIKNKYRRLPVLKNDQPIGIVYISDIYHHLFTQKVI
;
A
#
# COMPACT_ATOMS: atom_id res chain seq x y z
N MET A 1 4.97 28.12 7.98
CA MET A 1 5.36 26.76 8.43
C MET A 1 5.98 26.04 7.23
N THR A 2 7.09 25.34 7.44
CA THR A 2 7.73 24.50 6.41
C THR A 2 7.67 23.06 6.90
N LEU A 3 7.22 22.14 6.04
CA LEU A 3 6.96 20.76 6.41
C LEU A 3 7.55 19.83 5.35
N TYR A 4 8.28 18.81 5.80
CA TYR A 4 8.95 17.82 4.96
C TYR A 4 8.37 16.43 5.21
N ALA A 5 8.67 15.49 4.31
CA ALA A 5 8.24 14.10 4.44
C ALA A 5 8.59 13.49 5.80
N LYS A 6 9.81 13.74 6.31
CA LYS A 6 10.28 13.23 7.62
C LYS A 6 9.45 13.68 8.81
N ASP A 7 8.76 14.81 8.70
CA ASP A 7 8.00 15.41 9.80
C ASP A 7 6.60 14.76 9.94
N ILE A 8 6.15 14.02 8.92
CA ILE A 8 4.84 13.33 8.89
C ILE A 8 4.99 11.81 8.73
N MET A 9 6.10 11.32 8.17
CA MET A 9 6.23 9.91 7.82
C MET A 9 6.07 9.00 9.04
N VAL A 10 5.38 7.88 8.82
CA VAL A 10 5.32 6.79 9.79
C VAL A 10 6.58 5.95 9.62
N SER A 11 7.40 5.88 10.66
CA SER A 11 8.67 5.13 10.66
C SER A 11 8.54 3.70 11.17
N ASN A 12 7.51 3.42 11.99
CA ASN A 12 7.18 2.07 12.42
C ASN A 12 6.10 1.49 11.49
N PHE A 13 6.52 0.65 10.55
CA PHE A 13 5.63 0.05 9.56
C PHE A 13 6.06 -1.39 9.23
N ASP A 14 5.08 -2.20 8.83
CA ASP A 14 5.31 -3.58 8.46
C ASP A 14 5.89 -3.70 7.04
N THR A 15 6.82 -4.65 6.89
CA THR A 15 7.37 -5.07 5.61
C THR A 15 7.05 -6.55 5.35
N ILE A 16 7.15 -6.95 4.10
CA ILE A 16 7.01 -8.35 3.69
C ILE A 16 7.98 -8.68 2.56
N HIS A 17 8.51 -9.90 2.57
CA HIS A 17 9.40 -10.35 1.51
C HIS A 17 8.60 -10.64 0.23
N ARG A 18 9.17 -10.32 -0.94
CA ARG A 18 8.51 -10.53 -2.24
C ARG A 18 8.16 -12.00 -2.53
N GLU A 19 8.91 -12.94 -1.97
CA GLU A 19 8.65 -14.38 -2.15
C GLU A 19 7.73 -14.97 -1.08
N ALA A 20 7.25 -14.17 -0.12
CA ALA A 20 6.34 -14.63 0.92
C ALA A 20 4.99 -15.09 0.34
N PRO A 21 4.31 -16.05 0.99
CA PRO A 21 2.94 -16.42 0.66
C PRO A 21 1.98 -15.25 0.84
N VAL A 22 0.91 -15.22 0.04
CA VAL A 22 -0.09 -14.15 0.11
C VAL A 22 -0.90 -14.19 1.41
N GLU A 23 -1.06 -15.36 2.03
CA GLU A 23 -1.64 -15.55 3.36
C GLU A 23 -0.97 -14.68 4.41
N GLU A 24 0.37 -14.58 4.36
CA GLU A 24 1.14 -13.76 5.29
C GLU A 24 0.80 -12.27 5.07
N ALA A 25 0.67 -11.83 3.82
CA ALA A 25 0.27 -10.48 3.49
C ALA A 25 -1.15 -10.17 4.01
N ILE A 26 -2.10 -11.09 3.80
CA ILE A 26 -3.48 -10.99 4.30
C ILE A 26 -3.47 -10.87 5.82
N HIS A 27 -2.71 -11.73 6.51
CA HIS A 27 -2.62 -11.74 7.97
C HIS A 27 -2.05 -10.42 8.49
N LYS A 28 -0.93 -9.94 7.93
CA LYS A 28 -0.29 -8.68 8.33
C LYS A 28 -1.19 -7.47 8.08
N ILE A 29 -1.87 -7.39 6.93
CA ILE A 29 -2.82 -6.30 6.64
C ILE A 29 -4.04 -6.37 7.58
N SER A 30 -4.57 -7.57 7.82
CA SER A 30 -5.72 -7.77 8.72
C SER A 30 -5.39 -7.42 10.17
N ASN A 31 -4.13 -7.53 10.57
CA ASN A 31 -3.65 -7.20 11.92
C ASN A 31 -2.76 -5.96 11.96
N GLY A 32 -2.82 -5.12 10.92
CA GLY A 32 -1.91 -3.97 10.80
C GLY A 32 -2.00 -2.99 11.97
N MET A 33 -0.88 -2.34 12.26
CA MET A 33 -0.77 -1.40 13.39
C MET A 33 -1.72 -0.21 13.26
N ILE A 34 -2.29 0.22 14.39
CA ILE A 34 -3.04 1.48 14.48
C ILE A 34 -2.03 2.62 14.64
N ARG A 35 -2.07 3.60 13.74
CA ARG A 35 -1.22 4.80 13.80
C ARG A 35 -1.76 5.78 14.83
N GLU A 36 -0.93 6.73 15.27
CA GLU A 36 -1.32 7.77 16.23
C GLU A 36 -2.56 8.57 15.79
N THR A 37 -2.74 8.71 14.47
CA THR A 37 -3.91 9.35 13.86
C THR A 37 -5.20 8.54 14.02
N GLY A 38 -5.15 7.34 14.62
CA GLY A 38 -6.25 6.39 14.75
C GLY A 38 -6.46 5.51 13.51
N TYR A 39 -5.79 5.83 12.39
CA TYR A 39 -5.92 5.04 11.17
C TYR A 39 -5.07 3.78 11.20
N LYS A 40 -5.65 2.66 10.78
CA LYS A 40 -4.93 1.39 10.63
C LYS A 40 -3.99 1.37 9.42
N THR A 41 -2.83 0.76 9.57
CA THR A 41 -1.90 0.45 8.47
C THR A 41 -2.48 -0.71 7.66
N ILE A 42 -2.83 -0.42 6.40
CA ILE A 42 -3.48 -1.39 5.48
C ILE A 42 -2.65 -1.64 4.22
N SER A 43 -1.33 -1.56 4.34
CA SER A 43 -0.37 -1.81 3.28
C SER A 43 0.96 -2.30 3.83
N LEU A 44 1.66 -3.11 3.05
CA LEU A 44 2.99 -3.59 3.36
C LEU A 44 3.96 -3.12 2.28
N MET A 45 5.13 -2.66 2.72
CA MET A 45 6.25 -2.45 1.80
C MET A 45 6.84 -3.81 1.46
N VAL A 46 6.92 -4.10 0.16
CA VAL A 46 7.49 -5.37 -0.31
C VAL A 46 8.98 -5.18 -0.53
N ILE A 47 9.81 -6.00 0.11
CA ILE A 47 11.26 -5.93 0.04
C ILE A 47 11.85 -7.19 -0.62
N ASN A 48 13.07 -7.06 -1.15
CA ASN A 48 13.89 -8.19 -1.60
C ASN A 48 14.92 -8.59 -0.52
N ASP A 49 15.78 -9.56 -0.87
CA ASP A 49 16.84 -10.08 0.01
C ASP A 49 17.86 -9.02 0.45
N LEU A 50 17.97 -7.91 -0.28
CA LEU A 50 18.84 -6.77 0.04
C LEU A 50 18.12 -5.68 0.84
N SER A 51 16.92 -5.94 1.37
CA SER A 51 16.05 -4.97 2.04
C SER A 51 15.64 -3.77 1.18
N LYS A 52 15.83 -3.84 -0.15
CA LYS A 52 15.40 -2.78 -1.07
C LYS A 52 13.94 -2.94 -1.42
N LEU A 53 13.25 -1.80 -1.61
CA LEU A 53 11.85 -1.78 -2.02
C LEU A 53 11.68 -2.44 -3.39
N SER A 54 10.85 -3.48 -3.46
CA SER A 54 10.45 -4.19 -4.67
C SER A 54 9.04 -3.84 -5.14
N GLY A 55 8.20 -3.32 -4.24
CA GLY A 55 6.83 -2.94 -4.53
C GLY A 55 6.03 -2.64 -3.27
N VAL A 56 4.72 -2.54 -3.42
CA VAL A 56 3.77 -2.37 -2.32
C VAL A 56 2.61 -3.33 -2.53
N VAL A 57 2.10 -3.89 -1.44
CA VAL A 57 0.85 -4.66 -1.46
C VAL A 57 -0.14 -4.05 -0.47
N THR A 58 -1.38 -3.92 -0.90
CA THR A 58 -2.48 -3.33 -0.14
C THR A 58 -3.73 -4.21 -0.22
N MET A 59 -4.74 -3.89 0.58
CA MET A 59 -6.05 -4.52 0.47
C MET A 59 -6.65 -4.42 -0.94
N PHE A 60 -6.38 -3.32 -1.65
CA PHE A 60 -6.84 -3.15 -3.03
C PHE A 60 -6.17 -4.17 -3.96
N ASP A 61 -4.85 -4.35 -3.84
CA ASP A 61 -4.12 -5.31 -4.68
C ASP A 61 -4.60 -6.75 -4.47
N ILE A 62 -4.88 -7.12 -3.20
CA ILE A 62 -5.46 -8.42 -2.85
C ILE A 62 -6.78 -8.64 -3.58
N LEU A 63 -7.71 -7.68 -3.49
CA LEU A 63 -9.02 -7.81 -4.13
C LEU A 63 -8.95 -7.70 -5.65
N TYR A 64 -8.06 -6.86 -6.18
CA TYR A 64 -7.81 -6.73 -7.61
C TYR A 64 -7.36 -8.07 -8.22
N HIS A 65 -6.49 -8.80 -7.53
CA HIS A 65 -5.98 -10.10 -7.99
C HIS A 65 -6.82 -11.32 -7.59
N LEU A 66 -7.82 -11.12 -6.71
CA LEU A 66 -8.91 -12.07 -6.46
C LEU A 66 -9.96 -11.99 -7.58
N ARG A 67 -10.25 -10.77 -8.07
CA ARG A 67 -11.14 -10.51 -9.19
C ARG A 67 -10.59 -11.18 -10.46
N PRO A 68 -11.42 -11.85 -11.28
CA PRO A 68 -10.95 -12.43 -12.53
C PRO A 68 -10.38 -11.40 -13.50
N ASP A 69 -9.21 -11.70 -14.07
CA ASP A 69 -8.48 -10.78 -14.95
C ASP A 69 -9.22 -10.47 -16.25
N PHE A 70 -10.12 -11.35 -16.70
CA PHE A 70 -10.88 -11.11 -17.94
C PHE A 70 -11.74 -9.85 -17.87
N LEU A 71 -12.14 -9.43 -16.67
CA LEU A 71 -12.89 -8.20 -16.46
C LEU A 71 -12.04 -6.94 -16.69
N ASN A 72 -10.73 -7.07 -16.91
CA ASN A 72 -9.87 -5.95 -17.35
C ASN A 72 -9.99 -5.67 -18.85
N PHE A 73 -10.59 -6.57 -19.63
CA PHE A 73 -10.77 -6.42 -21.09
C PHE A 73 -12.15 -5.87 -21.49
N GLY A 74 -12.81 -5.14 -20.59
CA GLY A 74 -14.11 -4.49 -20.86
C GLY A 74 -15.33 -5.40 -20.74
N ILE A 75 -15.18 -6.63 -20.25
CA ILE A 75 -16.32 -7.51 -19.93
C ILE A 75 -17.08 -6.95 -18.73
N ASN A 76 -18.41 -6.81 -18.86
CA ASN A 76 -19.26 -6.38 -17.76
C ASN A 76 -19.43 -7.50 -16.73
N GLY A 77 -19.13 -7.22 -15.46
CA GLY A 77 -19.31 -8.16 -14.37
C GLY A 77 -20.77 -8.55 -14.12
N GLU A 78 -21.73 -7.73 -14.54
CA GLU A 78 -23.17 -7.96 -14.38
C GLU A 78 -23.70 -9.08 -15.30
N GLU A 79 -23.01 -9.36 -16.39
CA GLU A 79 -23.42 -10.35 -17.40
C GLU A 79 -23.00 -11.79 -17.01
N LEU A 80 -22.38 -11.97 -15.85
CA LEU A 80 -21.75 -13.21 -15.42
C LEU A 80 -22.52 -13.88 -14.27
N LYS A 81 -22.54 -15.21 -14.30
CA LYS A 81 -23.09 -16.04 -13.22
C LYS A 81 -22.02 -16.29 -12.16
N TRP A 82 -22.11 -15.56 -11.05
CA TRP A 82 -21.14 -15.62 -9.95
C TRP A 82 -21.46 -16.68 -8.89
N GLU A 83 -22.66 -17.28 -8.95
CA GLU A 83 -23.15 -18.20 -7.94
C GLU A 83 -22.16 -19.37 -7.74
N GLY A 84 -21.72 -19.55 -6.50
CA GLY A 84 -20.76 -20.61 -6.13
C GLY A 84 -19.31 -20.39 -6.56
N GLN A 85 -19.00 -19.35 -7.34
CA GLN A 85 -17.64 -19.12 -7.87
C GLN A 85 -16.67 -18.54 -6.84
N LEU A 86 -17.17 -17.78 -5.85
CA LEU A 86 -16.34 -17.04 -4.90
C LEU A 86 -15.36 -17.94 -4.15
N LYS A 87 -15.81 -19.12 -3.68
CA LYS A 87 -14.94 -20.06 -2.96
C LYS A 87 -13.76 -20.51 -3.83
N SER A 88 -14.02 -20.85 -5.10
CA SER A 88 -12.96 -21.26 -6.03
C SER A 88 -11.96 -20.14 -6.30
N LEU A 89 -12.42 -18.89 -6.40
CA LEU A 89 -11.54 -17.73 -6.57
C LEU A 89 -10.63 -17.54 -5.34
N VAL A 90 -11.19 -17.63 -4.14
CA VAL A 90 -10.41 -17.55 -2.89
C VAL A 90 -9.41 -18.69 -2.80
N ASP A 91 -9.82 -19.94 -3.04
CA ASP A 91 -8.95 -21.11 -2.96
C ASP A 91 -7.76 -20.99 -3.93
N ARG A 92 -8.00 -20.51 -5.17
CA ARG A 92 -6.94 -20.25 -6.16
C ARG A 92 -6.03 -19.09 -5.78
N PHE A 93 -6.54 -18.11 -5.06
CA PHE A 93 -5.79 -16.93 -4.67
C PHE A 93 -4.76 -17.23 -3.58
N GLN A 94 -5.09 -18.10 -2.62
CA GLN A 94 -4.21 -18.45 -1.50
C GLN A 94 -2.87 -19.04 -1.98
N GLY A 95 -2.84 -19.85 -3.04
CA GLY A 95 -1.60 -20.40 -3.59
C GLY A 95 -0.61 -19.41 -4.24
N LYS A 96 -0.84 -18.10 -4.18
CA LYS A 96 0.02 -17.07 -4.79
C LYS A 96 1.12 -16.59 -3.85
N LYS A 97 2.18 -16.00 -4.43
CA LYS A 97 3.22 -15.25 -3.73
C LYS A 97 2.96 -13.74 -3.82
N VAL A 98 3.52 -12.98 -2.89
CA VAL A 98 3.41 -11.52 -2.85
C VAL A 98 3.86 -10.87 -4.17
N ASN A 99 4.96 -11.35 -4.77
CA ASN A 99 5.46 -10.83 -6.05
C ASN A 99 4.46 -10.96 -7.22
N HIS A 100 3.47 -11.87 -7.14
CA HIS A 100 2.43 -12.05 -8.16
C HIS A 100 1.32 -11.02 -8.04
N ILE A 101 1.15 -10.41 -6.86
CA ILE A 101 0.04 -9.50 -6.57
C ILE A 101 0.47 -8.08 -6.21
N MET A 102 1.77 -7.84 -5.96
CA MET A 102 2.25 -6.52 -5.58
C MET A 102 2.17 -5.53 -6.75
N THR A 103 1.85 -4.28 -6.43
CA THR A 103 2.11 -3.16 -7.35
C THR A 103 3.61 -2.92 -7.43
N ARG A 104 4.15 -2.98 -8.65
CA ARG A 104 5.58 -2.76 -8.96
C ARG A 104 5.85 -1.30 -9.33
N LYS A 105 7.13 -0.94 -9.42
CA LYS A 105 7.60 0.41 -9.83
C LYS A 105 6.99 1.53 -8.97
N VAL A 106 7.00 1.32 -7.66
CA VAL A 106 6.49 2.30 -6.70
C VAL A 106 7.46 3.47 -6.64
N VAL A 107 6.97 4.66 -6.98
CA VAL A 107 7.72 5.91 -6.82
C VAL A 107 7.88 6.18 -5.32
N GLY A 108 9.11 6.42 -4.88
CA GLY A 108 9.41 6.81 -3.51
C GLY A 108 9.85 8.27 -3.43
N VAL A 109 9.72 8.84 -2.23
CA VAL A 109 10.14 10.21 -1.90
C VAL A 109 11.32 10.18 -0.94
N LYS A 110 12.04 11.29 -0.82
CA LYS A 110 13.12 11.46 0.15
C LYS A 110 12.61 12.13 1.42
N MET A 111 13.31 11.90 2.52
CA MET A 111 12.94 12.45 3.83
C MET A 111 12.88 14.00 3.87
N ASN A 112 13.66 14.66 3.02
CA ASN A 112 13.74 16.12 2.94
C ASN A 112 12.90 16.68 1.77
N ASP A 113 12.08 15.87 1.10
CA ASP A 113 11.17 16.39 0.10
C ASP A 113 10.09 17.22 0.80
N HIS A 114 9.81 18.41 0.26
CA HIS A 114 8.79 19.31 0.78
C HIS A 114 7.41 18.65 0.66
N ILE A 115 6.54 18.82 1.67
CA ILE A 115 5.28 18.09 1.72
C ILE A 115 4.38 18.36 0.51
N MET A 116 4.42 19.57 -0.06
CA MET A 116 3.67 19.90 -1.27
C MET A 116 4.16 19.15 -2.52
N ILE A 117 5.45 18.79 -2.59
CA ILE A 117 5.98 17.95 -3.67
C ILE A 117 5.45 16.52 -3.50
N VAL A 118 5.46 16.00 -2.28
CA VAL A 118 4.89 14.68 -1.95
C VAL A 118 3.40 14.64 -2.28
N LEU A 119 2.65 15.67 -1.89
CA LEU A 119 1.21 15.77 -2.14
C LEU A 119 0.90 15.88 -3.64
N ASP A 120 1.65 16.68 -4.42
CA ASP A 120 1.49 16.77 -5.87
C ASP A 120 1.65 15.39 -6.55
N GLN A 121 2.68 14.63 -6.16
CA GLN A 121 2.87 13.27 -6.64
C GLN A 121 1.71 12.35 -6.27
N MET A 122 1.19 12.45 -5.04
CA MET A 122 0.03 11.68 -4.59
C MET A 122 -1.22 11.98 -5.41
N ILE A 123 -1.53 13.26 -5.64
CA ILE A 123 -2.74 13.67 -6.36
C ILE A 123 -2.67 13.27 -7.83
N LYS A 124 -1.58 13.59 -8.53
CA LYS A 124 -1.41 13.30 -9.97
C LYS A 124 -1.53 11.81 -10.27
N ASN A 125 -0.95 10.98 -9.41
CA ASN A 125 -0.90 9.54 -9.62
C ASN A 125 -1.96 8.77 -8.82
N LYS A 126 -2.87 9.47 -8.13
CA LYS A 126 -3.90 8.90 -7.26
C LYS A 126 -3.33 7.95 -6.18
N TYR A 127 -2.11 8.21 -5.73
CA TYR A 127 -1.48 7.45 -4.65
C TYR A 127 -2.01 7.90 -3.29
N ARG A 128 -2.45 6.95 -2.49
CA ARG A 128 -2.87 7.22 -1.09
C ARG A 128 -1.71 7.19 -0.10
N ARG A 129 -0.56 6.70 -0.53
CA ARG A 129 0.65 6.55 0.28
C ARG A 129 1.88 6.52 -0.61
N LEU A 130 3.01 6.99 -0.08
CA LEU A 130 4.31 6.95 -0.75
C LEU A 130 5.38 6.47 0.23
N PRO A 131 6.24 5.51 -0.16
CA PRO A 131 7.39 5.12 0.64
C PRO A 131 8.41 6.26 0.68
N VAL A 132 8.97 6.51 1.86
CA VAL A 132 10.16 7.33 2.04
C VAL A 132 11.38 6.42 1.92
N LEU A 133 12.26 6.73 0.98
CA LEU A 133 13.41 5.89 0.65
C LEU A 133 14.73 6.52 1.06
N LYS A 134 15.64 5.69 1.56
CA LYS A 134 17.07 5.99 1.71
C LYS A 134 17.86 4.87 1.02
N ASN A 135 18.56 5.18 -0.07
CA ASN A 135 19.31 4.19 -0.86
C ASN A 135 18.45 2.98 -1.31
N ASP A 136 17.24 3.24 -1.80
CA ASP A 136 16.20 2.25 -2.17
C ASP A 136 15.61 1.43 -1.01
N GLN A 137 16.08 1.61 0.22
CA GLN A 137 15.48 0.99 1.40
C GLN A 137 14.31 1.84 1.88
N PRO A 138 13.12 1.25 2.11
CA PRO A 138 12.03 1.97 2.76
C PRO A 138 12.39 2.25 4.21
N ILE A 139 12.37 3.52 4.59
CA ILE A 139 12.63 4.00 5.95
C ILE A 139 11.41 4.66 6.60
N GLY A 140 10.34 4.86 5.84
CA GLY A 140 9.10 5.44 6.31
C GLY A 140 8.02 5.36 5.25
N ILE A 141 6.79 5.72 5.63
CA ILE A 141 5.66 5.85 4.70
C ILE A 141 4.95 7.16 5.00
N VAL A 142 4.73 7.98 3.98
CA VAL A 142 3.80 9.12 4.08
C VAL A 142 2.46 8.67 3.57
N TYR A 143 1.41 8.88 4.37
CA TYR A 143 0.04 8.61 3.99
C TYR A 143 -0.72 9.91 3.78
N ILE A 144 -1.58 9.96 2.75
CA ILE A 144 -2.40 11.15 2.50
C ILE A 144 -3.32 11.48 3.69
N SER A 145 -3.74 10.46 4.44
CA SER A 145 -4.53 10.62 5.67
C SER A 145 -3.76 11.35 6.77
N ASP A 146 -2.45 11.14 6.85
CA ASP A 146 -1.62 11.71 7.91
C ASP A 146 -1.23 13.14 7.56
N ILE A 147 -1.05 13.44 6.25
CA ILE A 147 -0.96 14.82 5.77
C ILE A 147 -2.22 15.60 6.17
N TYR A 148 -3.41 15.04 5.86
CA TYR A 148 -4.68 15.68 6.22
C TYR A 148 -4.82 15.88 7.74
N HIS A 149 -4.53 14.84 8.52
CA HIS A 149 -4.62 14.90 9.98
C HIS A 149 -3.67 15.94 10.56
N HIS A 150 -2.43 15.99 10.08
CA HIS A 150 -1.44 16.97 10.51
C HIS A 150 -1.86 18.41 10.20
N LEU A 151 -2.45 18.66 9.02
CA LEU A 151 -2.85 20.00 8.60
C LEU A 151 -4.13 20.52 9.26
N PHE A 152 -5.08 19.63 9.58
CA PHE A 152 -6.45 20.03 9.95
C PHE A 152 -6.99 19.43 11.25
N THR A 153 -6.33 18.42 11.81
CA THR A 153 -6.85 17.68 12.99
C THR A 153 -5.92 17.76 14.20
N GLN A 154 -4.63 18.09 14.00
CA GLN A 154 -3.83 18.58 15.11
C GLN A 154 -4.47 19.88 15.61
N LYS A 155 -5.04 19.82 16.82
CA LYS A 155 -5.59 21.01 17.46
C LYS A 155 -4.48 22.05 17.55
N VAL A 156 -4.73 23.23 16.98
CA VAL A 156 -4.20 24.48 17.55
C VAL A 156 -4.84 24.59 18.93
N ILE A 157 -4.16 24.09 19.96
CA ILE A 157 -4.33 24.56 21.33
C ILE A 157 -3.13 25.46 21.61
#